data_AF-A0A6L9Y595-F1
#
_entry.id   AF-A0A6L9Y595-F1
#
_cell.length_a   1.000
_cell.length_b   1.000
_cell.length_c   1.000
_cell.angle_alpha   90.00
_cell.angle_beta   90.00
_cell.angle_gamma   90.00
#
_symmetry.space_group_name_H-M   'P 1'
#
loop_
_entity.id
_entity.type
_entity.pdbx_description
1 polymer ?
#
loop_
_entity_poly.entity_id
_entity_poly.type
_entity_poly.pdbx_seq_one_letter_code
_entity_poly.pdbx_strand_id
1 'polypeptide(L)'
;MLKKIIVILLSIYSSTTLAQETSYQVGYSKKEDIKIVAENATKDSWCQSSVHLQFLEGNTTKPNSVPTLFSKLDKLFTALKCPTVETIHWKHLNHQGSLIAKGTTTKANGWQYSTTTTPTTANTSIAAEDTNIDSIDNTTIENTLSTTASAEIIDHTPNKETSSAEIHHQTPTTVTSNETTTAINTKEDTSPNQLSNHIQQETNLIHTAAFSVGSWTPPTPEQKQHYKTLFTALKDQNGCIVLMPNTKKTIEQDWKSATVETTGATCDSQGYLHGAGTISLIRTDGVALSDKAKLWFQHGLPFSSEIRDIQLDNLNFINTDNNLYFFTYGSNTQDKSHYFIPSELKTYTDFPFFNVQDHFLILTALPMDNFKKVDFIRPQVDTAMQRFIKANPNLNYDFRITFLDDLPTDFSLYDINPRLYSIRIERPLFSKKDTPWHYNLKTADNYVYQREEQQRRKAFRQKQQLAYQEQERLEKYHSLKTKVIDEQSLQSMIYQNIRYTVPFLSTNYDNLYKEDYDEKFSSIIHITDSKDDHAIISFPYEMHLLDKGDLVKGWYLLKGHQKIDKTTLDSKGLPITLVTLKCRIN
;
A
#
# COMPACT_ATOMS: atom_id res chain seq x y z
N MET A 1 -29.15 -45.48 -42.35
CA MET A 1 -29.77 -45.16 -41.05
C MET A 1 -28.95 -44.07 -40.38
N LEU A 2 -29.57 -42.90 -40.19
CA LEU A 2 -29.00 -41.69 -39.59
C LEU A 2 -28.64 -41.90 -38.11
N LYS A 3 -27.48 -41.41 -37.66
CA LYS A 3 -27.33 -40.85 -36.32
C LYS A 3 -26.59 -39.52 -36.39
N LYS A 4 -27.29 -38.50 -35.90
CA LYS A 4 -26.97 -37.07 -35.91
C LYS A 4 -25.72 -36.79 -35.07
N ILE A 5 -24.83 -35.95 -35.60
CA ILE A 5 -23.75 -35.31 -34.86
C ILE A 5 -24.37 -34.10 -34.14
N ILE A 6 -24.31 -34.10 -32.80
CA ILE A 6 -24.59 -32.94 -31.94
C ILE A 6 -23.25 -32.53 -31.36
N VAL A 7 -22.75 -31.36 -31.76
CA VAL A 7 -21.59 -30.70 -31.15
C VAL A 7 -22.13 -29.82 -30.03
N ILE A 8 -21.87 -30.21 -28.77
CA ILE A 8 -22.13 -29.39 -27.58
C ILE A 8 -20.87 -28.53 -27.36
N LEU A 9 -20.96 -27.24 -27.69
CA LEU A 9 -20.00 -26.23 -27.28
C LEU A 9 -20.23 -25.92 -25.79
N LEU A 10 -19.39 -26.50 -24.94
CA LEU A 10 -19.33 -26.17 -23.51
C LEU A 10 -18.44 -24.94 -23.34
N SER A 11 -19.06 -23.79 -23.08
CA SER A 11 -18.39 -22.53 -22.74
C SER A 11 -17.75 -22.63 -21.36
N ILE A 12 -16.45 -22.92 -21.30
CA ILE A 12 -15.67 -22.88 -20.06
C ILE A 12 -15.39 -21.41 -19.74
N TYR A 13 -16.07 -20.88 -18.73
CA TYR A 13 -15.70 -19.64 -18.06
C TYR A 13 -14.28 -19.79 -17.52
N SER A 14 -13.31 -19.15 -18.18
CA SER A 14 -11.96 -18.98 -17.65
C SER A 14 -12.00 -17.84 -16.63
N SER A 15 -12.30 -18.18 -15.38
CA SER A 15 -12.04 -17.28 -14.26
C SER A 15 -10.53 -17.12 -14.13
N THR A 16 -9.98 -16.01 -14.61
CA THR A 16 -8.62 -15.59 -14.29
C THR A 16 -8.60 -15.18 -12.82
N THR A 17 -8.24 -16.14 -11.96
CA THR A 17 -7.83 -15.83 -10.60
C THR A 17 -6.55 -14.99 -10.70
N LEU A 18 -6.62 -13.71 -10.31
CA LEU A 18 -5.42 -12.99 -9.92
C LEU A 18 -4.82 -13.76 -8.74
N ALA A 19 -3.72 -14.46 -8.99
CA ALA A 19 -2.92 -15.04 -7.93
C ALA A 19 -2.39 -13.87 -7.07
N GLN A 20 -2.92 -13.74 -5.85
CA GLN A 20 -2.21 -13.01 -4.80
C GLN A 20 -0.86 -13.69 -4.63
N GLU A 21 0.22 -12.97 -4.96
CA GLU A 21 1.58 -13.47 -4.82
C GLU A 21 1.89 -13.62 -3.32
N THR A 22 1.60 -14.80 -2.77
CA THR A 22 1.85 -15.11 -1.37
C THR A 22 3.32 -15.51 -1.23
N SER A 23 4.12 -14.73 -0.49
CA SER A 23 5.54 -15.07 -0.26
C SER A 23 5.73 -15.56 1.18
N TYR A 24 6.42 -16.68 1.38
CA TYR A 24 6.68 -17.22 2.72
C TYR A 24 8.18 -17.17 3.05
N GLN A 25 8.55 -16.57 4.18
CA GLN A 25 9.94 -16.57 4.64
C GLN A 25 10.32 -17.96 5.17
N VAL A 26 11.11 -18.69 4.39
CA VAL A 26 11.59 -20.03 4.72
C VAL A 26 12.64 -19.99 5.83
N GLY A 27 13.49 -18.96 5.84
CA GLY A 27 14.53 -18.82 6.84
C GLY A 27 15.30 -17.51 6.76
N TYR A 28 16.19 -17.30 7.73
CA TYR A 28 17.12 -16.18 7.75
C TYR A 28 18.46 -16.63 8.34
N SER A 29 19.54 -16.40 7.59
CA SER A 29 20.90 -16.64 8.04
C SER A 29 21.45 -15.40 8.71
N LYS A 30 21.48 -15.38 10.05
CA LYS A 30 22.06 -14.26 10.82
C LYS A 30 23.54 -14.04 10.52
N LYS A 31 24.30 -15.12 10.27
CA LYS A 31 25.76 -15.06 10.05
C LYS A 31 26.11 -14.44 8.70
N GLU A 32 25.30 -14.72 7.69
CA GLU A 32 25.53 -14.29 6.31
C GLU A 32 24.64 -13.11 5.91
N ASP A 33 23.75 -12.68 6.82
CA ASP A 33 22.71 -11.66 6.62
C ASP A 33 21.82 -11.93 5.38
N ILE A 34 21.41 -13.18 5.16
CA ILE A 34 20.58 -13.56 3.99
C ILE A 34 19.19 -14.00 4.43
N LYS A 35 18.16 -13.42 3.84
CA LYS A 35 16.76 -13.85 3.96
C LYS A 35 16.39 -14.78 2.80
N ILE A 36 15.78 -15.92 3.13
CA ILE A 36 15.33 -16.92 2.14
C ILE A 36 13.80 -16.90 2.10
N VAL A 37 13.23 -16.67 0.92
CA VAL A 37 11.78 -16.52 0.72
C VAL A 37 11.31 -17.49 -0.36
N ALA A 38 10.24 -18.24 -0.10
CA ALA A 38 9.56 -19.03 -1.11
C ALA A 38 8.51 -18.18 -1.84
N GLU A 39 8.54 -18.21 -3.17
CA GLU A 39 7.58 -17.53 -4.04
C GLU A 39 6.27 -18.31 -4.10
N ASN A 40 5.13 -17.62 -4.13
CA ASN A 40 3.79 -18.21 -4.28
C ASN A 40 3.49 -19.37 -3.31
N ALA A 41 3.95 -19.24 -2.07
CA ALA A 41 3.88 -20.27 -1.06
C ALA A 41 3.45 -19.72 0.31
N THR A 42 2.90 -20.61 1.12
CA THR A 42 2.53 -20.39 2.52
C THR A 42 3.37 -21.30 3.42
N LYS A 43 3.26 -21.13 4.75
CA LYS A 43 3.96 -21.95 5.74
C LYS A 43 3.73 -23.46 5.55
N ASP A 44 2.55 -23.84 5.09
CA ASP A 44 2.16 -25.25 4.96
C ASP A 44 2.34 -25.78 3.52
N SER A 45 2.52 -24.90 2.53
CA SER A 45 2.60 -25.27 1.10
C SER A 45 3.97 -25.09 0.44
N TRP A 46 4.94 -24.45 1.11
CA TRP A 46 6.27 -24.19 0.52
C TRP A 46 7.14 -25.45 0.36
N CYS A 47 6.88 -26.50 1.14
CA CYS A 47 7.70 -27.71 1.12
C CYS A 47 7.25 -28.67 0.01
N GLN A 48 7.89 -28.60 -1.15
CA GLN A 48 7.57 -29.40 -2.34
C GLN A 48 8.85 -29.95 -2.99
N SER A 49 8.72 -30.90 -3.93
CA SER A 49 9.87 -31.46 -4.65
C SER A 49 10.58 -30.45 -5.56
N SER A 50 9.85 -29.48 -6.11
CA SER A 50 10.38 -28.32 -6.81
C SER A 50 9.91 -27.03 -6.14
N VAL A 51 10.84 -26.13 -5.81
CA VAL A 51 10.55 -24.89 -5.08
C VAL A 51 11.16 -23.67 -5.76
N HIS A 52 10.47 -22.53 -5.67
CA HIS A 52 10.96 -21.24 -6.13
C HIS A 52 11.44 -20.41 -4.93
N LEU A 53 12.74 -20.13 -4.85
CA LEU A 53 13.36 -19.45 -3.71
C LEU A 53 14.05 -18.13 -4.11
N GLN A 54 13.90 -17.12 -3.29
CA GLN A 54 14.65 -15.87 -3.36
C GLN A 54 15.63 -15.81 -2.20
N PHE A 55 16.89 -15.49 -2.52
CA PHE A 55 17.95 -15.20 -1.57
C PHE A 55 18.19 -13.69 -1.58
N LEU A 56 17.68 -13.00 -0.56
CA LEU A 56 17.77 -11.56 -0.40
C LEU A 56 18.89 -11.21 0.57
N GLU A 57 19.89 -10.49 0.08
CA GLU A 57 20.97 -9.93 0.91
C GLU A 57 20.42 -8.88 1.89
N GLY A 58 20.95 -8.84 3.10
CA GLY A 58 20.81 -7.74 4.04
C GLY A 58 21.98 -6.76 3.94
N ASN A 59 21.93 -5.69 4.73
CA ASN A 59 22.86 -4.56 4.66
C ASN A 59 24.31 -4.92 5.03
N THR A 60 24.52 -6.06 5.69
CA THR A 60 25.84 -6.51 6.17
C THR A 60 26.32 -7.80 5.50
N THR A 61 25.65 -8.21 4.42
CA THR A 61 25.99 -9.42 3.66
C THR A 61 27.42 -9.34 3.11
N LYS A 62 28.20 -10.39 3.32
CA LYS A 62 29.57 -10.46 2.80
C LYS A 62 29.55 -10.90 1.33
N PRO A 63 30.56 -10.50 0.54
CA PRO A 63 30.74 -11.05 -0.80
C PRO A 63 30.77 -12.59 -0.76
N ASN A 64 30.10 -13.24 -1.71
CA ASN A 64 30.01 -14.71 -1.85
C ASN A 64 29.22 -15.46 -0.75
N SER A 65 28.47 -14.75 0.10
CA SER A 65 27.62 -15.38 1.13
C SER A 65 26.51 -16.27 0.53
N VAL A 66 25.87 -15.87 -0.58
CA VAL A 66 24.83 -16.66 -1.25
C VAL A 66 25.38 -17.95 -1.87
N PRO A 67 26.45 -17.94 -2.71
CA PRO A 67 27.08 -19.17 -3.18
C PRO A 67 27.53 -20.12 -2.05
N THR A 68 28.03 -19.58 -0.93
CA THR A 68 28.44 -20.39 0.23
C THR A 68 27.24 -21.08 0.89
N LEU A 69 26.08 -20.44 0.91
CA LEU A 69 24.84 -20.99 1.48
C LEU A 69 24.33 -22.20 0.68
N PHE A 70 24.56 -22.23 -0.63
CA PHE A 70 24.13 -23.32 -1.52
C PHE A 70 24.72 -24.67 -1.11
N SER A 71 25.99 -24.69 -0.69
CA SER A 71 26.66 -25.89 -0.16
C SER A 71 26.05 -26.45 1.13
N LYS A 72 25.14 -25.70 1.79
CA LYS A 72 24.51 -26.06 3.08
C LYS A 72 23.01 -26.30 2.96
N LEU A 73 22.44 -26.28 1.75
CA LEU A 73 21.01 -26.38 1.54
C LEU A 73 20.41 -27.70 2.03
N ASP A 74 21.10 -28.83 1.88
CA ASP A 74 20.62 -30.11 2.43
C ASP A 74 20.43 -30.07 3.96
N LYS A 75 21.39 -29.49 4.67
CA LYS A 75 21.31 -29.33 6.13
C LYS A 75 20.19 -28.38 6.52
N LEU A 76 20.01 -27.30 5.73
CA LEU A 76 18.94 -26.32 5.94
C LEU A 76 17.56 -26.95 5.76
N PHE A 77 17.31 -27.66 4.65
CA PHE A 77 16.02 -28.29 4.39
C PHE A 77 15.71 -29.40 5.39
N THR A 78 16.71 -30.17 5.80
CA THR A 78 16.56 -31.17 6.87
C THR A 78 16.16 -30.50 8.19
N ALA A 79 16.84 -29.41 8.58
CA ALA A 79 16.50 -28.65 9.79
C ALA A 79 15.11 -28.01 9.74
N LEU A 80 14.66 -27.62 8.55
CA LEU A 80 13.33 -27.06 8.29
C LEU A 80 12.24 -28.13 8.09
N LYS A 81 12.57 -29.42 8.34
CA LYS A 81 11.66 -30.57 8.19
C LYS A 81 11.07 -30.71 6.78
N CYS A 82 11.84 -30.34 5.76
CA CYS A 82 11.45 -30.44 4.36
C CYS A 82 12.45 -31.27 3.53
N PRO A 83 12.59 -32.59 3.78
CA PRO A 83 13.60 -33.41 3.10
C PRO A 83 13.25 -33.74 1.63
N THR A 84 12.04 -33.40 1.19
CA THR A 84 11.45 -33.77 -0.11
C THR A 84 11.89 -32.88 -1.27
N VAL A 85 12.61 -31.77 -1.02
CA VAL A 85 13.08 -30.87 -2.07
C VAL A 85 14.17 -31.55 -2.91
N GLU A 86 13.96 -31.59 -4.22
CA GLU A 86 14.90 -32.16 -5.19
C GLU A 86 15.43 -31.10 -6.16
N THR A 87 14.62 -30.09 -6.49
CA THR A 87 14.95 -29.00 -7.42
C THR A 87 14.62 -27.64 -6.82
N ILE A 88 15.50 -26.66 -7.03
CA ILE A 88 15.27 -25.26 -6.64
C ILE A 88 15.45 -24.38 -7.87
N HIS A 89 14.43 -23.59 -8.17
CA HIS A 89 14.52 -22.43 -9.02
C HIS A 89 14.81 -21.22 -8.14
N TRP A 90 15.95 -20.56 -8.33
CA TRP A 90 16.41 -19.54 -7.40
C TRP A 90 16.66 -18.18 -8.05
N LYS A 91 16.45 -17.12 -7.27
CA LYS A 91 16.84 -15.74 -7.55
C LYS A 91 17.74 -15.24 -6.43
N HIS A 92 18.82 -14.57 -6.79
CA HIS A 92 19.72 -13.85 -5.90
C HIS A 92 19.43 -12.35 -6.05
N LEU A 93 19.01 -11.71 -4.96
CA LEU A 93 18.64 -10.31 -4.91
C LEU A 93 19.61 -9.56 -3.98
N ASN A 94 20.09 -8.39 -4.40
CA ASN A 94 20.89 -7.52 -3.54
C ASN A 94 20.05 -6.93 -2.39
N HIS A 95 20.68 -6.18 -1.48
CA HIS A 95 19.98 -5.55 -0.36
C HIS A 95 18.90 -4.53 -0.73
N GLN A 96 18.90 -4.02 -1.97
CA GLN A 96 17.82 -3.20 -2.52
C GLN A 96 16.74 -4.01 -3.26
N GLY A 97 16.81 -5.35 -3.25
CA GLY A 97 15.86 -6.22 -3.93
C GLY A 97 16.06 -6.34 -5.45
N SER A 98 17.16 -5.82 -6.00
CA SER A 98 17.49 -5.94 -7.43
C SER A 98 18.11 -7.30 -7.74
N LEU A 99 17.71 -7.90 -8.87
CA LEU A 99 18.19 -9.21 -9.31
C LEU A 99 19.67 -9.16 -9.69
N ILE A 100 20.50 -9.90 -8.94
CA ILE A 100 21.92 -10.12 -9.23
C ILE A 100 22.08 -11.33 -10.15
N ALA A 101 21.38 -12.43 -9.85
CA ALA A 101 21.48 -13.67 -10.59
C ALA A 101 20.25 -14.55 -10.42
N LYS A 102 20.04 -15.51 -11.33
CA LYS A 102 19.02 -16.56 -11.19
C LYS A 102 19.53 -17.86 -11.82
N GLY A 103 18.94 -18.97 -11.40
CA GLY A 103 19.27 -20.28 -11.97
C GLY A 103 18.39 -21.38 -11.42
N THR A 104 18.76 -22.60 -11.75
CA THR A 104 18.15 -23.81 -11.23
C THR A 104 19.25 -24.72 -10.70
N THR A 105 19.05 -25.33 -9.54
CA THR A 105 19.98 -26.30 -8.97
C THR A 105 19.23 -27.52 -8.44
N THR A 106 19.89 -28.66 -8.38
CA THR A 106 19.28 -29.93 -7.97
C THR A 106 20.09 -30.61 -6.88
N LYS A 107 19.42 -31.41 -6.06
CA LYS A 107 20.02 -32.24 -5.03
C LYS A 107 21.04 -33.22 -5.59
N ALA A 108 20.73 -33.82 -6.75
CA ALA A 108 21.60 -34.77 -7.44
C ALA A 108 22.94 -34.13 -7.85
N ASN A 109 22.95 -32.83 -8.15
CA ASN A 109 24.15 -32.07 -8.50
C ASN A 109 24.78 -31.36 -7.30
N GLY A 110 24.44 -31.78 -6.06
CA GLY A 110 25.03 -31.25 -4.83
C GLY A 110 24.71 -29.78 -4.57
N TRP A 111 23.57 -29.28 -5.06
CA TRP A 111 23.15 -27.90 -4.89
C TRP A 111 24.15 -26.86 -5.41
N GLN A 112 24.84 -27.12 -6.52
CA GLN A 112 25.79 -26.17 -7.09
C GLN A 112 25.14 -24.83 -7.49
N TYR A 113 25.83 -23.73 -7.19
CA TYR A 113 25.45 -22.38 -7.61
C TYR A 113 25.95 -22.13 -9.03
N SER A 114 25.07 -22.31 -10.02
CA SER A 114 25.39 -22.12 -11.44
C SER A 114 24.47 -21.08 -12.06
N THR A 115 25.02 -19.97 -12.53
CA THR A 115 24.26 -18.89 -13.18
C THR A 115 23.99 -19.24 -14.64
N THR A 116 22.73 -19.10 -15.10
CA THR A 116 22.44 -19.11 -16.54
C THR A 116 22.64 -17.70 -17.08
N THR A 117 23.82 -17.41 -17.62
CA THR A 117 24.10 -16.15 -18.34
C THR A 117 23.40 -16.15 -19.70
N THR A 118 22.46 -15.22 -19.90
CA THR A 118 22.10 -14.73 -21.24
C THR A 118 23.21 -13.78 -21.70
N PRO A 119 23.75 -13.90 -22.93
CA PRO A 119 24.99 -13.21 -23.31
C PRO A 119 24.75 -11.72 -23.52
N THR A 120 25.47 -10.88 -22.76
CA THR A 120 25.73 -9.50 -23.16
C THR A 120 27.02 -9.48 -23.95
N THR A 121 26.92 -8.85 -25.12
CA THR A 121 27.91 -8.64 -26.16
C THR A 121 29.29 -8.28 -25.61
N ALA A 122 30.30 -8.93 -26.22
CA ALA A 122 31.72 -8.71 -26.02
C ALA A 122 32.12 -7.24 -26.15
N ASN A 123 33.02 -6.81 -25.26
CA ASN A 123 34.12 -5.94 -25.66
C ASN A 123 35.41 -6.48 -25.04
N THR A 124 36.26 -6.98 -25.93
CA THR A 124 37.63 -7.43 -25.74
C THR A 124 38.55 -6.27 -25.37
N SER A 125 39.65 -6.59 -24.66
CA SER A 125 40.95 -5.88 -24.55
C SER A 125 41.28 -5.47 -23.11
N ILE A 126 42.43 -5.76 -22.46
CA ILE A 126 43.69 -6.43 -22.80
C ILE A 126 44.29 -6.92 -21.46
N ALA A 127 45.06 -8.01 -21.51
CA ALA A 127 45.87 -8.55 -20.43
C ALA A 127 47.10 -7.67 -20.09
N ALA A 128 47.46 -7.59 -18.81
CA ALA A 128 48.85 -7.49 -18.36
C ALA A 128 48.97 -8.08 -16.96
N GLU A 129 49.60 -9.24 -16.93
CA GLU A 129 50.19 -9.92 -15.79
C GLU A 129 51.52 -9.22 -15.47
N ASP A 130 51.77 -8.82 -14.22
CA ASP A 130 53.06 -9.10 -13.60
C ASP A 130 53.03 -9.05 -12.06
N THR A 131 53.59 -10.11 -11.51
CA THR A 131 54.09 -10.38 -10.17
C THR A 131 55.07 -9.33 -9.66
N ASN A 132 55.02 -8.98 -8.35
CA ASN A 132 56.14 -9.32 -7.45
C ASN A 132 55.82 -9.18 -5.96
N ILE A 133 56.38 -10.12 -5.22
CA ILE A 133 56.56 -10.22 -3.76
C ILE A 133 57.87 -9.48 -3.43
N ASP A 134 57.95 -8.71 -2.34
CA ASP A 134 58.75 -9.07 -1.15
C ASP A 134 58.93 -7.92 -0.14
N SER A 135 59.15 -8.35 1.11
CA SER A 135 59.98 -7.73 2.17
C SER A 135 59.40 -6.81 3.25
N ILE A 136 59.07 -7.46 4.39
CA ILE A 136 59.77 -7.46 5.70
C ILE A 136 59.71 -6.21 6.64
N ASP A 137 59.39 -6.57 7.90
CA ASP A 137 59.79 -6.05 9.22
C ASP A 137 58.99 -4.97 9.99
N ASN A 138 58.26 -5.49 10.98
CA ASN A 138 58.55 -5.45 12.43
C ASN A 138 58.34 -4.18 13.29
N THR A 139 57.47 -4.43 14.27
CA THR A 139 57.55 -4.19 15.72
C THR A 139 57.44 -2.81 16.37
N THR A 140 56.50 -2.81 17.33
CA THR A 140 56.55 -2.22 18.68
C THR A 140 56.27 -0.73 18.83
N ILE A 141 55.23 -0.42 19.62
CA ILE A 141 55.32 0.36 20.86
C ILE A 141 54.12 -0.04 21.74
N GLU A 142 54.41 -0.71 22.86
CA GLU A 142 53.63 -0.62 24.10
C GLU A 142 53.74 0.81 24.64
N ASN A 143 52.64 1.40 25.11
CA ASN A 143 52.63 1.91 26.49
C ASN A 143 51.24 2.31 27.00
N THR A 144 50.89 1.64 28.11
CA THR A 144 50.40 2.19 29.40
C THR A 144 49.06 2.93 29.54
N LEU A 145 48.20 2.25 30.32
CA LEU A 145 47.49 2.67 31.55
C LEU A 145 46.61 3.94 31.52
N SER A 146 45.30 3.77 31.73
CA SER A 146 44.56 3.99 33.02
C SER A 146 44.30 5.48 33.30
N THR A 147 43.12 5.97 33.66
CA THR A 147 42.35 5.76 34.92
C THR A 147 41.12 6.69 34.80
N THR A 148 39.85 6.22 34.83
CA THR A 148 38.88 6.19 35.95
C THR A 148 38.35 7.54 36.51
N ALA A 149 37.04 7.51 36.83
CA ALA A 149 36.19 8.40 37.66
C ALA A 149 35.41 9.48 36.89
N SER A 150 34.07 9.45 36.78
CA SER A 150 32.92 9.36 37.74
C SER A 150 32.49 10.69 38.35
N ALA A 151 31.19 10.99 38.14
CA ALA A 151 30.28 11.90 38.85
C ALA A 151 30.58 13.42 38.73
N GLU A 152 29.63 14.35 38.68
CA GLU A 152 28.28 14.38 39.24
C GLU A 152 27.43 15.49 38.58
N ILE A 153 26.12 15.37 38.77
CA ILE A 153 24.99 16.19 38.33
C ILE A 153 24.90 17.49 39.16
N ILE A 154 24.64 18.66 38.54
CA ILE A 154 23.77 19.70 39.12
C ILE A 154 22.99 20.42 38.00
N ASP A 155 21.67 20.48 38.22
CA ASP A 155 20.58 21.15 37.50
C ASP A 155 20.61 22.68 37.67
N HIS A 156 20.14 23.44 36.67
CA HIS A 156 19.28 24.63 36.85
C HIS A 156 18.82 25.17 35.47
N THR A 157 17.51 25.09 35.24
CA THR A 157 16.73 25.89 34.26
C THR A 157 16.30 27.23 34.92
N PRO A 158 15.47 28.08 34.28
CA PRO A 158 15.69 28.91 33.09
C PRO A 158 15.45 30.41 33.42
N ASN A 159 15.84 31.36 32.56
CA ASN A 159 15.31 32.73 32.67
C ASN A 159 15.01 33.40 31.33
N LYS A 160 14.00 34.26 31.39
CA LYS A 160 13.10 34.78 30.36
C LYS A 160 13.41 36.25 30.04
N GLU A 161 13.16 36.63 28.78
CA GLU A 161 12.80 37.97 28.21
C GLU A 161 13.48 39.26 28.72
N THR A 162 13.92 40.12 27.79
CA THR A 162 13.24 41.40 27.41
C THR A 162 14.16 42.42 26.70
N SER A 163 13.71 42.86 25.50
CA SER A 163 13.73 44.22 24.90
C SER A 163 14.99 44.88 24.28
N SER A 164 14.80 45.21 22.98
CA SER A 164 15.02 46.46 22.19
C SER A 164 16.17 47.44 22.47
N ALA A 165 16.92 47.76 21.40
CA ALA A 165 17.08 49.08 20.75
C ALA A 165 18.06 48.90 19.55
N GLU A 166 17.67 49.14 18.29
CA GLU A 166 17.67 50.42 17.55
C GLU A 166 18.93 50.67 16.70
N ILE A 167 18.74 50.49 15.39
CA ILE A 167 19.22 51.25 14.20
C ILE A 167 20.58 51.97 14.27
N HIS A 168 21.47 51.61 13.34
CA HIS A 168 22.30 52.60 12.64
C HIS A 168 22.46 52.27 11.14
N HIS A 169 22.06 53.24 10.32
CA HIS A 169 22.36 53.39 8.89
C HIS A 169 23.86 53.50 8.63
N GLN A 170 24.32 52.97 7.48
CA GLN A 170 25.26 53.65 6.58
C GLN A 170 25.38 52.92 5.22
N THR A 171 24.94 53.60 4.16
CA THR A 171 25.50 53.56 2.80
C THR A 171 25.81 55.04 2.47
N PRO A 172 26.80 55.40 1.64
CA PRO A 172 26.77 55.13 0.19
C PRO A 172 28.15 54.90 -0.47
N THR A 173 28.20 54.42 -1.72
CA THR A 173 28.66 55.20 -2.90
C THR A 173 28.80 54.31 -4.15
N THR A 174 28.32 54.91 -5.25
CA THR A 174 28.14 54.53 -6.66
C THR A 174 29.41 54.74 -7.51
N VAL A 175 29.68 53.90 -8.54
CA VAL A 175 30.28 54.21 -9.88
C VAL A 175 29.97 52.99 -10.79
N THR A 176 29.16 53.01 -11.86
CA THR A 176 29.18 53.65 -13.20
C THR A 176 30.17 53.03 -14.22
N SER A 177 29.61 52.18 -15.09
CA SER A 177 29.84 51.89 -16.53
C SER A 177 31.25 51.83 -17.17
N ASN A 178 31.48 50.82 -18.03
CA ASN A 178 31.66 51.01 -19.48
C ASN A 178 31.63 49.71 -20.30
N GLU A 179 31.11 49.85 -21.52
CA GLU A 179 31.03 48.88 -22.63
C GLU A 179 32.37 48.72 -23.38
N THR A 180 32.43 47.65 -24.20
CA THR A 180 32.84 47.63 -25.64
C THR A 180 33.78 46.44 -25.99
N THR A 181 33.16 45.45 -26.65
CA THR A 181 33.51 44.81 -27.94
C THR A 181 34.98 44.62 -28.36
N THR A 182 35.35 43.38 -28.75
CA THR A 182 35.95 42.93 -30.06
C THR A 182 36.34 41.43 -29.93
N ALA A 183 35.57 40.46 -30.44
CA ALA A 183 35.53 39.85 -31.80
C ALA A 183 36.69 38.88 -32.20
N ILE A 184 36.29 37.62 -32.52
CA ILE A 184 36.73 36.74 -33.66
C ILE A 184 38.09 35.99 -33.46
N ASN A 185 38.34 34.69 -33.74
CA ASN A 185 37.69 33.51 -34.36
C ASN A 185 38.44 32.26 -33.80
N THR A 186 37.92 31.03 -33.77
CA THR A 186 37.99 30.07 -34.89
C THR A 186 37.16 28.82 -34.59
N LYS A 187 36.47 28.36 -35.65
CA LYS A 187 35.57 27.21 -35.79
C LYS A 187 36.20 25.86 -35.44
N GLU A 188 35.37 24.94 -34.94
CA GLU A 188 35.41 23.54 -35.37
C GLU A 188 34.01 22.89 -35.27
N ASP A 189 33.78 21.95 -36.18
CA ASP A 189 32.52 21.40 -36.70
C ASP A 189 31.47 20.92 -35.68
N THR A 190 30.20 21.28 -35.91
CA THR A 190 29.07 20.49 -35.41
C THR A 190 28.07 20.21 -36.53
N SER A 191 27.94 18.92 -36.82
CA SER A 191 27.06 18.32 -37.82
C SER A 191 25.57 18.69 -37.60
N PRO A 192 24.74 18.86 -38.65
CA PRO A 192 23.34 19.33 -38.54
C PRO A 192 22.37 18.40 -37.79
N ASN A 193 22.84 17.22 -37.33
CA ASN A 193 21.97 16.16 -36.83
C ASN A 193 21.71 16.18 -35.31
N GLN A 194 22.34 17.08 -34.54
CA GLN A 194 22.05 17.19 -33.09
C GLN A 194 21.04 18.29 -32.73
N LEU A 195 20.80 19.26 -33.62
CA LEU A 195 19.78 20.29 -33.39
C LEU A 195 18.36 19.75 -33.68
N SER A 196 18.23 18.82 -34.64
CA SER A 196 16.94 18.17 -34.95
C SER A 196 16.46 17.18 -33.88
N ASN A 197 17.37 16.54 -33.14
CA ASN A 197 16.99 15.62 -32.07
C ASN A 197 16.53 16.34 -30.80
N HIS A 198 17.06 17.53 -30.52
CA HIS A 198 16.61 18.31 -29.35
C HIS A 198 15.25 18.95 -29.59
N ILE A 199 14.94 19.34 -30.84
CA ILE A 199 13.65 19.92 -31.23
C ILE A 199 12.54 18.85 -31.37
N GLN A 200 12.89 17.58 -31.64
CA GLN A 200 11.92 16.49 -31.68
C GLN A 200 11.53 15.89 -30.32
N GLN A 201 12.26 16.19 -29.24
CA GLN A 201 11.90 15.74 -27.88
C GLN A 201 10.94 16.69 -27.14
N GLU A 202 10.83 17.96 -27.54
CA GLU A 202 9.90 18.93 -26.95
C GLU A 202 8.48 18.88 -27.54
N THR A 203 8.26 18.19 -28.65
CA THR A 203 6.97 18.18 -29.37
C THR A 203 5.91 17.23 -28.79
N ASN A 204 6.20 16.49 -27.71
CA ASN A 204 5.26 15.56 -27.07
C ASN A 204 4.96 15.92 -25.60
N LEU A 205 4.97 17.20 -25.25
CA LEU A 205 4.86 17.65 -23.86
C LEU A 205 3.52 17.34 -23.17
N ILE A 206 2.43 17.08 -23.90
CA ILE A 206 1.07 16.96 -23.30
C ILE A 206 0.51 15.52 -23.36
N HIS A 207 1.16 14.60 -24.09
CA HIS A 207 0.70 13.22 -24.19
C HIS A 207 0.92 12.44 -22.89
N THR A 208 -0.01 11.56 -22.57
CA THR A 208 0.11 10.65 -21.42
C THR A 208 0.85 9.39 -21.87
N ALA A 209 2.02 9.14 -21.30
CA ALA A 209 2.77 7.92 -21.62
C ALA A 209 2.07 6.67 -21.05
N ALA A 210 2.31 5.52 -21.69
CA ALA A 210 1.69 4.24 -21.32
C ALA A 210 2.52 3.48 -20.26
N PHE A 211 2.70 4.06 -19.06
CA PHE A 211 3.29 3.35 -17.92
C PHE A 211 2.47 3.58 -16.65
N SER A 212 2.55 2.65 -15.71
CA SER A 212 1.80 2.67 -14.45
C SER A 212 2.63 3.20 -13.29
N VAL A 213 1.97 3.77 -12.29
CA VAL A 213 2.59 4.19 -11.03
C VAL A 213 1.65 3.83 -9.88
N GLY A 214 2.17 3.08 -8.89
CA GLY A 214 1.35 2.57 -7.80
C GLY A 214 0.21 1.69 -8.31
N SER A 215 -0.99 1.94 -7.81
CA SER A 215 -2.24 1.32 -8.25
C SER A 215 -2.86 1.97 -9.49
N TRP A 216 -2.37 3.15 -9.90
CA TRP A 216 -2.91 3.87 -11.05
C TRP A 216 -2.24 3.45 -12.37
N THR A 217 -3.07 3.25 -13.38
CA THR A 217 -2.66 2.96 -14.74
C THR A 217 -3.33 3.95 -15.70
N PRO A 218 -2.65 4.38 -16.78
CA PRO A 218 -3.28 5.18 -17.83
C PRO A 218 -4.56 4.50 -18.35
N PRO A 219 -5.68 5.24 -18.51
CA PRO A 219 -6.93 4.66 -18.97
C PRO A 219 -6.80 4.01 -20.35
N THR A 220 -7.45 2.86 -20.53
CA THR A 220 -7.53 2.20 -21.83
C THR A 220 -8.38 3.00 -22.82
N PRO A 221 -8.28 2.75 -24.14
CA PRO A 221 -9.15 3.39 -25.14
C PRO A 221 -10.65 3.23 -24.83
N GLU A 222 -11.07 2.10 -24.28
CA GLU A 222 -12.46 1.84 -23.90
C GLU A 222 -12.87 2.72 -22.71
N GLN A 223 -12.01 2.85 -21.70
CA GLN A 223 -12.23 3.75 -20.57
C GLN A 223 -12.29 5.21 -21.02
N LYS A 224 -11.41 5.61 -21.95
CA LYS A 224 -11.46 6.94 -22.58
C LYS A 224 -12.77 7.18 -23.32
N GLN A 225 -13.27 6.18 -24.05
CA GLN A 225 -14.55 6.27 -24.73
C GLN A 225 -15.70 6.40 -23.71
N HIS A 226 -15.64 5.66 -22.60
CA HIS A 226 -16.59 5.82 -21.51
C HIS A 226 -16.56 7.23 -20.91
N TYR A 227 -15.37 7.81 -20.71
CA TYR A 227 -15.24 9.20 -20.24
C TYR A 227 -15.91 10.18 -21.19
N LYS A 228 -15.81 9.98 -22.51
CA LYS A 228 -16.51 10.83 -23.49
C LYS A 228 -18.03 10.77 -23.35
N THR A 229 -18.61 9.65 -22.93
CA THR A 229 -20.06 9.55 -22.69
C THR A 229 -20.55 10.34 -21.46
N LEU A 230 -19.62 10.78 -20.61
CA LEU A 230 -19.92 11.66 -19.47
C LEU A 230 -20.07 13.13 -19.90
N PHE A 231 -19.98 13.43 -21.19
CA PHE A 231 -20.13 14.78 -21.73
C PHE A 231 -21.18 14.82 -22.83
N THR A 232 -21.90 15.94 -22.90
CA THR A 232 -22.83 16.26 -23.98
C THR A 232 -22.26 17.40 -24.81
N ALA A 233 -22.16 17.20 -26.13
CA ALA A 233 -21.73 18.24 -27.05
C ALA A 233 -22.92 19.13 -27.42
N LEU A 234 -22.83 20.43 -27.14
CA LEU A 234 -23.79 21.44 -27.54
C LEU A 234 -23.13 22.40 -28.54
N LYS A 235 -23.93 23.06 -29.38
CA LYS A 235 -23.47 24.10 -30.28
C LYS A 235 -23.99 25.45 -29.84
N ASP A 236 -23.14 26.47 -29.94
CA ASP A 236 -23.55 27.86 -29.77
C ASP A 236 -24.14 28.45 -31.06
N GLN A 237 -24.56 29.70 -31.00
CA GLN A 237 -25.12 30.43 -32.14
C GLN A 237 -24.13 30.65 -33.29
N ASN A 238 -22.82 30.52 -33.05
CA ASN A 238 -21.76 30.60 -34.05
C ASN A 238 -21.35 29.20 -34.58
N GLY A 239 -21.97 28.13 -34.07
CA GLY A 239 -21.65 26.74 -34.39
C GLY A 239 -20.48 26.14 -33.60
N CYS A 240 -19.92 26.85 -32.62
CA CYS A 240 -18.83 26.36 -31.78
C CYS A 240 -19.31 25.27 -30.83
N ILE A 241 -18.54 24.20 -30.73
CA ILE A 241 -18.84 23.04 -29.90
C ILE A 241 -18.41 23.30 -28.45
N VAL A 242 -19.33 23.10 -27.51
CA VAL A 242 -19.09 23.14 -26.07
C VAL A 242 -19.34 21.75 -25.49
N LEU A 243 -18.40 21.25 -24.68
CA LEU A 243 -18.46 19.93 -24.07
C LEU A 243 -18.96 20.07 -22.63
N MET A 244 -20.24 19.75 -22.42
CA MET A 244 -20.91 19.89 -21.14
C MET A 244 -20.77 18.63 -20.29
N PRO A 245 -20.20 18.71 -19.07
CA PRO A 245 -20.19 17.58 -18.15
C PRO A 245 -21.61 17.18 -17.75
N ASN A 246 -21.93 15.89 -17.86
CA ASN A 246 -23.21 15.34 -17.43
C ASN A 246 -23.22 15.26 -15.89
N THR A 247 -24.00 16.12 -15.24
CA THR A 247 -24.28 16.07 -13.79
C THR A 247 -25.66 15.50 -13.53
N LYS A 248 -25.95 15.08 -12.30
CA LYS A 248 -27.32 14.66 -11.92
C LYS A 248 -28.37 15.73 -12.30
N LYS A 249 -28.07 17.00 -12.02
CA LYS A 249 -28.94 18.13 -12.35
C LYS A 249 -29.10 18.34 -13.85
N THR A 250 -28.02 18.19 -14.65
CA THR A 250 -28.12 18.33 -16.11
C THR A 250 -28.97 17.22 -16.74
N ILE A 251 -28.91 16.01 -16.17
CA ILE A 251 -29.66 14.84 -16.63
C ILE A 251 -31.15 15.01 -16.29
N GLU A 252 -31.47 15.47 -15.08
CA GLU A 252 -32.85 15.67 -14.62
C GLU A 252 -33.60 16.79 -15.35
N GLN A 253 -32.90 17.82 -15.81
CA GLN A 253 -33.48 18.99 -16.48
C GLN A 253 -33.64 18.83 -18.01
N ASP A 254 -33.41 17.63 -18.55
CA ASP A 254 -33.51 17.28 -19.98
C ASP A 254 -32.82 18.29 -20.93
N TRP A 255 -31.56 18.60 -20.61
CA TRP A 255 -30.71 19.51 -21.38
C TRP A 255 -30.44 19.05 -22.82
N LYS A 256 -30.94 17.87 -23.22
CA LYS A 256 -30.96 17.41 -24.62
C LYS A 256 -31.73 18.36 -25.54
N SER A 257 -32.63 19.16 -24.97
CA SER A 257 -33.39 20.21 -25.68
C SER A 257 -32.84 21.62 -25.45
N ALA A 258 -31.62 21.76 -24.92
CA ALA A 258 -30.99 23.06 -24.67
C ALA A 258 -29.92 23.38 -25.71
N THR A 259 -29.76 24.67 -26.01
CA THR A 259 -28.63 25.26 -26.72
C THR A 259 -27.84 26.14 -25.78
N VAL A 260 -26.66 26.58 -26.21
CA VAL A 260 -25.84 27.53 -25.46
C VAL A 260 -25.74 28.84 -26.25
N GLU A 261 -25.71 29.95 -25.55
CA GLU A 261 -25.39 31.25 -26.14
C GLU A 261 -24.09 31.76 -25.52
N THR A 262 -23.17 32.18 -26.38
CA THR A 262 -21.81 32.57 -25.96
C THR A 262 -21.49 34.00 -26.38
N THR A 263 -20.64 34.70 -25.65
CA THR A 263 -20.08 35.99 -26.08
C THR A 263 -18.61 36.11 -25.67
N GLY A 264 -17.77 36.71 -26.51
CA GLY A 264 -16.35 36.93 -26.24
C GLY A 264 -15.42 35.77 -26.61
N ALA A 265 -15.86 34.51 -26.42
CA ALA A 265 -15.14 33.32 -26.85
C ALA A 265 -15.37 33.01 -28.34
N THR A 266 -14.46 32.28 -28.98
CA THR A 266 -14.49 31.95 -30.41
C THR A 266 -14.22 30.46 -30.65
N CYS A 267 -14.55 29.94 -31.83
CA CYS A 267 -14.16 28.58 -32.20
C CYS A 267 -12.63 28.48 -32.39
N ASP A 268 -12.03 27.40 -31.91
CA ASP A 268 -10.68 27.00 -32.29
C ASP A 268 -10.65 26.37 -33.70
N SER A 269 -9.45 25.98 -34.14
CA SER A 269 -9.26 25.36 -35.47
C SER A 269 -10.05 24.05 -35.68
N GLN A 270 -10.52 23.42 -34.62
CA GLN A 270 -11.30 22.17 -34.65
C GLN A 270 -12.80 22.42 -34.44
N GLY A 271 -13.22 23.69 -34.34
CA GLY A 271 -14.62 24.08 -34.16
C GLY A 271 -15.11 24.03 -32.71
N TYR A 272 -14.23 23.88 -31.72
CA TYR A 272 -14.60 23.89 -30.31
C TYR A 272 -14.48 25.29 -29.72
N LEU A 273 -15.34 25.64 -28.76
CA LEU A 273 -15.30 26.93 -28.10
C LEU A 273 -13.98 27.13 -27.32
N HIS A 274 -13.36 28.29 -27.48
CA HIS A 274 -12.03 28.60 -26.95
C HIS A 274 -11.90 30.07 -26.55
N GLY A 275 -11.12 30.33 -25.50
CA GLY A 275 -10.84 31.66 -24.97
C GLY A 275 -11.77 32.09 -23.83
N ALA A 276 -11.58 33.31 -23.33
CA ALA A 276 -12.42 33.88 -22.28
C ALA A 276 -13.76 34.35 -22.86
N GLY A 277 -14.87 34.07 -22.17
CA GLY A 277 -16.19 34.51 -22.62
C GLY A 277 -17.26 34.40 -21.55
N THR A 278 -18.48 34.74 -21.94
CA THR A 278 -19.67 34.44 -21.15
C THR A 278 -20.53 33.40 -21.85
N ILE A 279 -21.19 32.54 -21.08
CA ILE A 279 -22.08 31.50 -21.58
C ILE A 279 -23.37 31.45 -20.77
N SER A 280 -24.48 31.18 -21.44
CA SER A 280 -25.76 30.85 -20.81
C SER A 280 -26.40 29.66 -21.52
N LEU A 281 -27.09 28.83 -20.73
CA LEU A 281 -27.88 27.72 -21.23
C LEU A 281 -29.29 28.20 -21.55
N ILE A 282 -29.77 27.91 -22.76
CA ILE A 282 -31.09 28.34 -23.25
C ILE A 282 -31.85 27.09 -23.67
N ARG A 283 -33.09 26.94 -23.21
CA ARG A 283 -33.98 25.86 -23.68
C ARG A 283 -34.50 26.19 -25.08
N THR A 284 -34.90 25.19 -25.85
CA THR A 284 -35.47 25.35 -27.21
C THR A 284 -36.61 26.38 -27.33
N ASP A 285 -37.34 26.69 -26.25
CA ASP A 285 -38.40 27.71 -26.21
C ASP A 285 -37.89 29.13 -25.87
N GLY A 286 -36.58 29.32 -25.78
CA GLY A 286 -35.94 30.62 -25.52
C GLY A 286 -35.81 30.98 -24.03
N VAL A 287 -36.25 30.12 -23.12
CA VAL A 287 -36.10 30.35 -21.67
C VAL A 287 -34.67 30.06 -21.24
N ALA A 288 -34.05 31.01 -20.55
CA ALA A 288 -32.75 30.81 -19.93
C ALA A 288 -32.86 29.77 -18.79
N LEU A 289 -32.05 28.72 -18.88
CA LEU A 289 -31.92 27.67 -17.86
C LEU A 289 -30.77 27.94 -16.89
N SER A 290 -29.86 28.85 -17.25
CA SER A 290 -28.77 29.32 -16.40
C SER A 290 -28.59 30.83 -16.59
N ASP A 291 -28.07 31.52 -15.57
CA ASP A 291 -27.58 32.89 -15.79
C ASP A 291 -26.28 32.85 -16.61
N LYS A 292 -25.83 34.04 -17.02
CA LYS A 292 -24.56 34.22 -17.75
C LYS A 292 -23.37 33.95 -16.84
N ALA A 293 -22.66 32.86 -17.10
CA ALA A 293 -21.42 32.50 -16.45
C ALA A 293 -20.21 33.08 -17.19
N LYS A 294 -19.27 33.72 -16.48
CA LYS A 294 -17.98 34.18 -17.03
C LYS A 294 -16.94 33.09 -16.83
N LEU A 295 -16.46 32.50 -17.93
CA LEU A 295 -15.60 31.32 -17.88
C LEU A 295 -14.50 31.41 -18.94
N TRP A 296 -13.53 30.51 -18.83
CA TRP A 296 -12.51 30.26 -19.83
C TRP A 296 -12.79 28.93 -20.52
N PHE A 297 -12.75 28.93 -21.85
CA PHE A 297 -12.98 27.72 -22.64
C PHE A 297 -11.68 27.24 -23.25
N GLN A 298 -11.44 25.95 -23.13
CA GLN A 298 -10.26 25.30 -23.69
C GLN A 298 -10.72 24.02 -24.40
N HIS A 299 -10.72 24.07 -25.74
CA HIS A 299 -11.22 22.99 -26.61
C HIS A 299 -12.62 22.52 -26.22
N GLY A 300 -13.52 23.48 -25.99
CA GLY A 300 -14.93 23.26 -25.65
C GLY A 300 -15.18 22.96 -24.17
N LEU A 301 -14.15 22.72 -23.36
CA LEU A 301 -14.30 22.47 -21.92
C LEU A 301 -14.34 23.80 -21.13
N PRO A 302 -15.32 23.99 -20.22
CA PRO A 302 -15.42 25.19 -19.39
C PRO A 302 -14.54 25.12 -18.12
N PHE A 303 -13.71 26.14 -17.89
CA PHE A 303 -12.85 26.28 -16.71
C PHE A 303 -13.05 27.61 -15.99
N SER A 304 -12.71 27.64 -14.69
CA SER A 304 -12.73 28.88 -13.87
C SER A 304 -11.67 29.90 -14.26
N SER A 305 -10.55 29.45 -14.84
CA SER A 305 -9.41 30.27 -15.23
C SER A 305 -8.81 29.78 -16.55
N GLU A 306 -7.95 30.59 -17.16
CA GLU A 306 -7.19 30.17 -18.35
C GLU A 306 -6.38 28.91 -18.03
N ILE A 307 -6.57 27.87 -18.84
CA ILE A 307 -5.71 26.70 -18.86
C ILE A 307 -5.39 26.37 -20.32
N ARG A 308 -4.13 26.07 -20.60
CA ARG A 308 -3.63 25.84 -21.97
C ARG A 308 -3.43 24.35 -22.23
N ASP A 309 -3.52 24.00 -23.50
CA ASP A 309 -3.20 22.68 -24.04
C ASP A 309 -3.89 21.50 -23.32
N ILE A 310 -5.10 21.73 -22.79
CA ILE A 310 -5.96 20.67 -22.27
C ILE A 310 -7.08 20.39 -23.29
N GLN A 311 -7.44 19.13 -23.43
CA GLN A 311 -8.61 18.66 -24.17
C GLN A 311 -9.22 17.47 -23.42
N LEU A 312 -10.39 17.01 -23.87
CA LEU A 312 -11.09 15.90 -23.21
C LEU A 312 -10.25 14.61 -23.17
N ASP A 313 -9.41 14.37 -24.18
CA ASP A 313 -8.50 13.21 -24.19
C ASP A 313 -7.40 13.29 -23.11
N ASN A 314 -7.18 14.44 -22.46
CA ASN A 314 -6.29 14.53 -21.30
C ASN A 314 -6.96 14.05 -20.00
N LEU A 315 -8.28 13.87 -19.96
CA LEU A 315 -8.98 13.43 -18.76
C LEU A 315 -8.62 11.99 -18.42
N ASN A 316 -7.89 11.77 -17.33
CA ASN A 316 -7.23 10.50 -17.02
C ASN A 316 -7.58 9.90 -15.66
N PHE A 317 -8.29 10.65 -14.85
CA PHE A 317 -8.80 10.18 -13.57
C PHE A 317 -10.12 10.90 -13.28
N ILE A 318 -11.11 10.15 -12.84
CA ILE A 318 -12.42 10.68 -12.46
C ILE A 318 -12.81 10.01 -11.15
N ASN A 319 -13.16 10.83 -10.17
CA ASN A 319 -13.87 10.42 -8.96
C ASN A 319 -15.15 11.25 -8.88
N THR A 320 -16.26 10.64 -9.31
CA THR A 320 -17.57 11.30 -9.37
C THR A 320 -18.18 11.56 -7.99
N ASP A 321 -17.80 10.79 -6.97
CA ASP A 321 -18.31 10.97 -5.61
C ASP A 321 -17.83 12.29 -5.01
N ASN A 322 -16.59 12.68 -5.35
CA ASN A 322 -15.95 13.92 -4.91
C ASN A 322 -15.95 15.03 -5.97
N ASN A 323 -16.61 14.82 -7.12
CA ASN A 323 -16.55 15.73 -8.29
C ASN A 323 -15.11 16.07 -8.74
N LEU A 324 -14.16 15.14 -8.61
CA LEU A 324 -12.76 15.35 -8.95
C LEU A 324 -12.43 14.76 -10.33
N TYR A 325 -11.82 15.58 -11.17
CA TYR A 325 -11.45 15.28 -12.56
C TYR A 325 -10.01 15.69 -12.78
N PHE A 326 -9.11 14.76 -13.04
CA PHE A 326 -7.69 15.09 -13.25
C PHE A 326 -7.34 14.98 -14.72
N PHE A 327 -6.85 16.09 -15.26
CA PHE A 327 -6.35 16.17 -16.62
C PHE A 327 -4.83 15.98 -16.59
N THR A 328 -4.32 15.01 -17.34
CA THR A 328 -2.86 14.86 -17.48
C THR A 328 -2.32 15.93 -18.40
N TYR A 329 -1.34 16.66 -17.90
CA TYR A 329 -0.54 17.60 -18.63
C TYR A 329 0.85 17.00 -18.82
N GLY A 330 0.93 15.94 -19.63
CA GLY A 330 2.16 15.24 -19.98
C GLY A 330 2.70 14.18 -19.01
N SER A 331 3.71 13.46 -19.49
CA SER A 331 4.50 12.48 -18.74
C SER A 331 5.99 12.69 -18.95
N ASN A 332 6.80 12.28 -17.98
CA ASN A 332 8.24 12.10 -18.12
C ASN A 332 8.54 10.59 -17.95
N THR A 333 8.96 9.94 -19.03
CA THR A 333 9.27 8.50 -19.03
C THR A 333 10.57 8.16 -18.32
N GLN A 334 11.55 9.07 -18.31
CA GLN A 334 12.82 8.90 -17.59
C GLN A 334 12.59 8.93 -16.07
N ASP A 335 11.82 9.91 -15.60
CA ASP A 335 11.48 10.05 -14.18
C ASP A 335 10.24 9.23 -13.79
N LYS A 336 9.68 8.45 -14.72
CA LYS A 336 8.43 7.68 -14.56
C LYS A 336 7.36 8.49 -13.82
N SER A 337 7.11 9.70 -14.29
CA SER A 337 6.23 10.67 -13.65
C SER A 337 5.11 11.13 -14.59
N HIS A 338 3.89 11.20 -14.08
CA HIS A 338 2.73 11.81 -14.72
C HIS A 338 2.37 13.10 -14.01
N TYR A 339 2.03 14.13 -14.79
CA TYR A 339 1.70 15.44 -14.28
C TYR A 339 0.20 15.68 -14.44
N PHE A 340 -0.48 16.01 -13.35
CA PHE A 340 -1.94 16.16 -13.32
C PHE A 340 -2.35 17.55 -12.86
N ILE A 341 -3.36 18.07 -13.54
CA ILE A 341 -4.10 19.27 -13.16
C ILE A 341 -5.42 18.79 -12.53
N PRO A 342 -5.48 18.70 -11.18
CA PRO A 342 -6.72 18.41 -10.49
C PRO A 342 -7.74 19.54 -10.70
N SER A 343 -8.92 19.18 -11.15
CA SER A 343 -10.05 20.09 -11.32
C SER A 343 -11.27 19.55 -10.59
N GLU A 344 -11.97 20.42 -9.90
CA GLU A 344 -13.23 20.08 -9.22
C GLU A 344 -14.39 20.56 -10.08
N LEU A 345 -15.34 19.69 -10.39
CA LEU A 345 -16.54 20.08 -11.11
C LEU A 345 -17.46 20.85 -10.16
N LYS A 346 -17.69 22.13 -10.48
CA LYS A 346 -18.57 23.04 -9.75
C LYS A 346 -19.68 23.54 -10.65
N THR A 347 -20.65 24.22 -10.05
CA THR A 347 -21.70 24.95 -10.78
C THR A 347 -21.62 26.43 -10.43
N TYR A 348 -21.71 27.28 -11.45
CA TYR A 348 -21.81 28.74 -11.30
C TYR A 348 -23.11 29.15 -11.99
N THR A 349 -24.02 29.76 -11.24
CA THR A 349 -25.37 30.11 -11.75
C THR A 349 -26.03 28.98 -12.53
N ASP A 350 -25.95 27.76 -11.98
CA ASP A 350 -26.42 26.50 -12.56
C ASP A 350 -25.70 25.97 -13.82
N PHE A 351 -24.64 26.64 -14.28
CA PHE A 351 -23.78 26.17 -15.35
C PHE A 351 -22.58 25.37 -14.81
N PRO A 352 -22.32 24.13 -15.25
CA PRO A 352 -21.19 23.33 -14.78
C PRO A 352 -19.86 23.78 -15.38
N PHE A 353 -18.82 23.85 -14.55
CA PHE A 353 -17.47 24.20 -14.98
C PHE A 353 -16.41 23.50 -14.12
N PHE A 354 -15.23 23.33 -14.69
CA PHE A 354 -14.06 22.80 -13.98
C PHE A 354 -13.35 23.92 -13.23
N ASN A 355 -13.46 23.90 -11.90
CA ASN A 355 -12.65 24.73 -11.04
C ASN A 355 -11.24 24.15 -10.96
N VAL A 356 -10.29 24.77 -11.68
CA VAL A 356 -8.87 24.41 -11.62
C VAL A 356 -8.37 24.70 -10.21
N GLN A 357 -7.80 23.71 -9.54
CA GLN A 357 -7.22 23.90 -8.22
C GLN A 357 -5.82 24.52 -8.36
N ASP A 358 -5.41 25.33 -7.38
CA ASP A 358 -4.04 25.85 -7.28
C ASP A 358 -3.06 24.75 -6.79
N HIS A 359 -3.21 23.54 -7.32
CA HIS A 359 -2.46 22.34 -6.99
C HIS A 359 -2.02 21.65 -8.28
N PHE A 360 -0.76 21.22 -8.31
CA PHE A 360 -0.21 20.40 -9.37
C PHE A 360 0.26 19.08 -8.77
N LEU A 361 -0.28 17.97 -9.27
CA LEU A 361 0.00 16.64 -8.74
C LEU A 361 0.96 15.89 -9.66
N ILE A 362 2.02 15.33 -9.09
CA ILE A 362 3.03 14.57 -9.81
C ILE A 362 2.98 13.16 -9.28
N LEU A 363 2.38 12.25 -10.05
CA LEU A 363 2.35 10.84 -9.73
C LEU A 363 3.63 10.20 -10.26
N THR A 364 4.47 9.64 -9.39
CA THR A 364 5.83 9.22 -9.72
C THR A 364 6.21 7.86 -9.15
N ALA A 365 6.89 7.03 -9.95
CA ALA A 365 7.47 5.76 -9.51
C ALA A 365 8.91 5.91 -8.98
N LEU A 366 9.37 7.13 -8.73
CA LEU A 366 10.70 7.38 -8.16
C LEU A 366 10.78 6.83 -6.72
N PRO A 367 11.93 6.27 -6.30
CA PRO A 367 12.08 5.73 -4.95
C PRO A 367 11.77 6.75 -3.87
N MET A 368 10.96 6.36 -2.88
CA MET A 368 10.55 7.20 -1.76
C MET A 368 11.74 7.85 -1.03
N ASP A 369 12.86 7.13 -0.85
CA ASP A 369 14.06 7.66 -0.19
C ASP A 369 14.72 8.83 -0.91
N ASN A 370 14.46 9.02 -2.20
CA ASN A 370 14.98 10.17 -2.92
C ASN A 370 14.29 11.47 -2.48
N PHE A 371 13.05 11.41 -1.99
CA PHE A 371 12.35 12.54 -1.40
C PHE A 371 12.86 12.91 0.00
N LYS A 372 13.97 12.34 0.46
CA LYS A 372 14.76 12.81 1.61
C LYS A 372 15.98 13.64 1.22
N LYS A 373 16.30 13.73 -0.08
CA LYS A 373 17.54 14.31 -0.60
C LYS A 373 17.25 15.64 -1.31
N VAL A 374 17.75 16.74 -0.76
CA VAL A 374 17.53 18.09 -1.30
C VAL A 374 17.95 18.22 -2.78
N ASP A 375 19.13 17.69 -3.12
CA ASP A 375 19.67 17.77 -4.48
C ASP A 375 18.85 17.00 -5.51
N PHE A 376 18.07 16.01 -5.05
CA PHE A 376 17.13 15.29 -5.89
C PHE A 376 15.79 16.02 -6.04
N ILE A 377 15.29 16.59 -4.94
CA ILE A 377 13.96 17.23 -4.91
C ILE A 377 13.95 18.52 -5.75
N ARG A 378 15.01 19.33 -5.66
CA ARG A 378 15.06 20.65 -6.29
C ARG A 378 14.81 20.61 -7.81
N PRO A 379 15.52 19.81 -8.62
CA PRO A 379 15.27 19.74 -10.06
C PRO A 379 13.86 19.25 -10.43
N GLN A 380 13.29 18.36 -9.62
CA GLN A 380 11.94 17.82 -9.82
C GLN A 380 10.87 18.90 -9.57
N VAL A 381 11.04 19.69 -8.50
CA VAL A 381 10.18 20.84 -8.19
C VAL A 381 10.30 21.90 -9.29
N ASP A 382 11.52 22.23 -9.74
CA ASP A 382 11.74 23.23 -10.78
C ASP A 382 11.05 22.83 -12.10
N THR A 383 11.19 21.57 -12.49
CA THR A 383 10.54 21.01 -13.70
C THR A 383 9.02 21.08 -13.59
N ALA A 384 8.46 20.65 -12.46
CA ALA A 384 7.03 20.69 -12.22
C ALA A 384 6.49 22.13 -12.17
N MET A 385 7.23 23.06 -11.57
CA MET A 385 6.90 24.48 -11.49
C MET A 385 6.80 25.10 -12.89
N GLN A 386 7.83 24.93 -13.72
CA GLN A 386 7.83 25.48 -15.09
C GLN A 386 6.67 24.90 -15.92
N ARG A 387 6.41 23.60 -15.77
CA ARG A 387 5.34 22.91 -16.48
C ARG A 387 3.96 23.45 -16.06
N PHE A 388 3.72 23.69 -14.78
CA PHE A 388 2.42 24.21 -14.31
C PHE A 388 2.21 25.68 -14.67
N ILE A 389 3.26 26.52 -14.61
CA ILE A 389 3.19 27.93 -15.05
C ILE A 389 2.84 28.02 -16.54
N LYS A 390 3.38 27.11 -17.35
CA LYS A 390 3.03 27.02 -18.78
C LYS A 390 1.56 26.64 -18.99
N ALA A 391 1.06 25.69 -18.21
CA ALA A 391 -0.34 25.24 -18.29
C ALA A 391 -1.31 26.32 -17.81
N ASN A 392 -1.00 27.03 -16.72
CA ASN A 392 -1.83 28.04 -16.08
C ASN A 392 -1.09 29.39 -16.03
N PRO A 393 -1.14 30.21 -17.10
CA PRO A 393 -0.39 31.46 -17.21
C PRO A 393 -0.93 32.59 -16.32
N ASN A 394 -2.15 32.44 -15.78
CA ASN A 394 -2.81 33.45 -14.96
C ASN A 394 -2.84 33.08 -13.46
N LEU A 395 -1.95 32.20 -13.02
CA LEU A 395 -1.71 31.96 -11.59
C LEU A 395 -1.45 33.28 -10.87
N ASN A 396 -2.08 33.49 -9.72
CA ASN A 396 -2.08 34.79 -9.05
C ASN A 396 -0.87 35.00 -8.14
N TYR A 397 -0.74 34.22 -7.06
CA TYR A 397 0.24 34.48 -6.00
C TYR A 397 0.92 33.22 -5.45
N ASP A 398 0.21 32.10 -5.37
CA ASP A 398 0.78 30.83 -4.96
C ASP A 398 0.12 29.64 -5.66
N PHE A 399 0.79 28.50 -5.57
CA PHE A 399 0.22 27.19 -5.85
C PHE A 399 1.03 26.12 -5.14
N ARG A 400 0.50 24.90 -5.08
CA ARG A 400 1.14 23.76 -4.42
C ARG A 400 1.55 22.69 -5.41
N ILE A 401 2.79 22.24 -5.32
CA ILE A 401 3.28 21.04 -6.03
C ILE A 401 3.26 19.89 -5.03
N THR A 402 2.66 18.75 -5.42
CA THR A 402 2.62 17.55 -4.56
C THR A 402 3.01 16.32 -5.35
N PHE A 403 4.01 15.59 -4.85
CA PHE A 403 4.47 14.32 -5.38
C PHE A 403 3.74 13.17 -4.68
N LEU A 404 3.28 12.21 -5.48
CA LEU A 404 2.53 11.04 -5.05
C LEU A 404 3.21 9.76 -5.55
N ASP A 405 3.23 8.69 -4.74
CA ASP A 405 3.65 7.34 -5.18
C ASP A 405 2.48 6.44 -5.62
N ASP A 406 1.25 6.89 -5.39
CA ASP A 406 0.03 6.18 -5.74
C ASP A 406 -1.13 7.16 -6.02
N LEU A 407 -2.14 6.72 -6.76
CA LEU A 407 -3.37 7.46 -7.00
C LEU A 407 -4.57 6.50 -7.00
N PRO A 408 -5.04 6.10 -5.81
CA PRO A 408 -6.16 5.15 -5.69
C PRO A 408 -7.47 5.75 -6.20
N THR A 409 -8.44 4.91 -6.56
CA THR A 409 -9.72 5.36 -7.13
C THR A 409 -10.53 6.24 -6.19
N ASP A 410 -10.43 6.00 -4.88
CA ASP A 410 -11.05 6.77 -3.81
C ASP A 410 -10.18 7.95 -3.34
N PHE A 411 -9.14 8.31 -4.10
CA PHE A 411 -8.22 9.37 -3.74
C PHE A 411 -8.93 10.67 -3.40
N SER A 412 -8.48 11.26 -2.31
CA SER A 412 -8.89 12.58 -1.84
C SER A 412 -7.68 13.51 -1.82
N LEU A 413 -7.89 14.78 -2.18
CA LEU A 413 -6.90 15.84 -1.99
C LEU A 413 -6.53 16.09 -0.52
N TYR A 414 -7.11 15.37 0.43
CA TYR A 414 -6.72 15.39 1.84
C TYR A 414 -5.98 14.12 2.30
N ASP A 415 -5.92 13.08 1.46
CA ASP A 415 -5.21 11.86 1.82
C ASP A 415 -3.69 12.11 1.83
N ILE A 416 -3.08 11.73 2.94
CA ILE A 416 -1.63 11.85 3.18
C ILE A 416 -0.87 10.59 2.76
N ASN A 417 -1.54 9.43 2.69
CA ASN A 417 -0.88 8.14 2.51
C ASN A 417 -0.10 8.06 1.19
N PRO A 418 -0.67 8.46 0.03
CA PRO A 418 0.08 8.41 -1.23
C PRO A 418 1.07 9.57 -1.37
N ARG A 419 1.15 10.51 -0.41
CA ARG A 419 2.03 11.67 -0.54
C ARG A 419 3.46 11.30 -0.21
N LEU A 420 4.38 11.82 -1.02
CA LEU A 420 5.82 11.77 -0.80
C LEU A 420 6.31 13.12 -0.27
N TYR A 421 5.96 14.19 -0.99
CA TYR A 421 6.49 15.52 -0.74
C TYR A 421 5.52 16.57 -1.27
N SER A 422 5.33 17.67 -0.54
CA SER A 422 4.53 18.82 -0.99
C SER A 422 5.23 20.13 -0.67
N ILE A 423 5.17 21.06 -1.61
CA ILE A 423 5.79 22.37 -1.46
C ILE A 423 4.90 23.47 -2.03
N ARG A 424 4.86 24.59 -1.33
CA ARG A 424 4.23 25.82 -1.80
C ARG A 424 5.22 26.59 -2.66
N ILE A 425 4.77 26.94 -3.86
CA ILE A 425 5.45 27.86 -4.77
C ILE A 425 4.70 29.18 -4.67
N GLU A 426 5.44 30.28 -4.50
CA GLU A 426 4.83 31.57 -4.25
C GLU A 426 5.58 32.70 -4.96
N ARG A 427 4.87 33.81 -5.13
CA ARG A 427 5.41 35.12 -5.48
C ARG A 427 4.64 36.18 -4.69
N PRO A 428 5.19 37.38 -4.49
CA PRO A 428 4.50 38.42 -3.74
C PRO A 428 3.11 38.74 -4.32
N LEU A 429 2.12 38.94 -3.45
CA LEU A 429 0.81 39.43 -3.84
C LEU A 429 0.96 40.76 -4.60
N PHE A 430 0.18 40.93 -5.68
CA PHE A 430 0.20 42.12 -6.54
C PHE A 430 1.54 42.38 -7.26
N SER A 431 2.43 41.39 -7.32
CA SER A 431 3.66 41.50 -8.10
C SER A 431 3.37 41.58 -9.60
N LYS A 432 4.28 42.19 -10.37
CA LYS A 432 4.19 42.16 -11.83
C LYS A 432 4.24 40.71 -12.33
N LYS A 433 3.62 40.42 -13.49
CA LYS A 433 3.51 39.05 -14.03
C LYS A 433 4.88 38.38 -14.28
N ASP A 434 5.93 39.16 -14.52
CA ASP A 434 7.32 38.75 -14.75
C ASP A 434 8.11 38.50 -13.45
N THR A 435 7.50 38.73 -12.27
CA THR A 435 8.16 38.45 -10.99
C THR A 435 8.42 36.94 -10.87
N PRO A 436 9.67 36.52 -10.63
CA PRO A 436 10.00 35.09 -10.54
C PRO A 436 9.25 34.39 -9.41
N TRP A 437 8.83 33.16 -9.69
CA TRP A 437 8.31 32.25 -8.68
C TRP A 437 9.45 31.71 -7.82
N HIS A 438 9.20 31.56 -6.53
CA HIS A 438 10.17 31.01 -5.58
C HIS A 438 9.51 30.01 -4.64
N TYR A 439 10.34 29.24 -3.94
CA TYR A 439 9.90 28.32 -2.90
C TYR A 439 10.98 28.14 -1.84
N ASN A 440 10.57 27.68 -0.66
CA ASN A 440 11.48 27.39 0.44
C ASN A 440 11.36 25.92 0.85
N LEU A 441 12.44 25.16 0.66
CA LEU A 441 12.47 23.74 1.04
C LEU A 441 12.28 23.52 2.55
N LYS A 442 12.58 24.53 3.40
CA LYS A 442 12.39 24.43 4.85
C LYS A 442 10.92 24.45 5.27
N THR A 443 10.04 24.98 4.43
CA THR A 443 8.60 25.08 4.69
C THR A 443 7.81 24.01 3.94
N ALA A 444 8.49 23.03 3.35
CA ALA A 444 7.87 21.94 2.62
C ALA A 444 7.41 20.82 3.56
N ASP A 445 6.35 20.14 3.14
CA ASP A 445 5.80 18.97 3.84
C ASP A 445 6.45 17.70 3.29
N ASN A 446 7.30 17.07 4.10
CA ASN A 446 7.91 15.78 3.76
C ASN A 446 7.14 14.63 4.42
N TYR A 447 6.28 14.00 3.62
CA TYR A 447 5.40 12.92 4.10
C TYR A 447 6.11 11.59 4.27
N VAL A 448 7.29 11.42 3.67
CA VAL A 448 8.11 10.21 3.86
C VAL A 448 8.47 10.03 5.34
N TYR A 449 8.96 11.08 6.00
CA TYR A 449 9.28 11.01 7.43
C TYR A 449 8.03 10.76 8.29
N GLN A 450 6.89 11.36 7.93
CA GLN A 450 5.63 11.15 8.64
C GLN A 450 5.15 9.70 8.53
N ARG A 451 5.22 9.10 7.33
CA ARG A 451 4.84 7.70 7.08
C ARG A 451 5.74 6.75 7.86
N GLU A 452 7.06 6.96 7.88
CA GLU A 452 8.00 6.15 8.65
C GLU A 452 7.77 6.24 10.16
N GLU A 453 7.46 7.44 10.67
CA GLU A 453 7.11 7.62 12.07
C GLU A 453 5.81 6.89 12.42
N GLN A 454 4.77 7.02 11.59
CA GLN A 454 3.51 6.29 11.80
C GLN A 454 3.71 4.78 11.81
N GLN A 455 4.55 4.24 10.91
CA GLN A 455 4.91 2.83 10.88
C GLN A 455 5.66 2.42 12.15
N ARG A 456 6.66 3.19 12.59
CA ARG A 456 7.38 2.93 13.85
C ARG A 456 6.45 2.95 15.06
N ARG A 457 5.52 3.92 15.15
CA ARG A 457 4.51 4.01 16.21
C ARG A 457 3.55 2.82 16.18
N LYS A 458 3.12 2.36 15.01
CA LYS A 458 2.27 1.16 14.86
C LYS A 458 3.03 -0.11 15.30
N ALA A 459 4.26 -0.30 14.85
CA ALA A 459 5.10 -1.44 15.23
C ALA A 459 5.43 -1.44 16.73
N PHE A 460 5.71 -0.28 17.31
CA PHE A 460 5.91 -0.15 18.75
C PHE A 460 4.66 -0.52 19.55
N ARG A 461 3.48 -0.02 19.16
CA ARG A 461 2.20 -0.40 19.79
C ARG A 461 1.92 -1.90 19.71
N GLN A 462 2.22 -2.54 18.58
CA GLN A 462 2.07 -4.00 18.44
C GLN A 462 3.02 -4.76 19.36
N LYS A 463 4.29 -4.35 19.47
CA LYS A 463 5.24 -4.95 20.42
C LYS A 463 4.78 -4.76 21.86
N GLN A 464 4.24 -3.59 22.20
CA GLN A 464 3.72 -3.31 23.53
C GLN A 464 2.52 -4.20 23.86
N GLN A 465 1.59 -4.36 22.92
CA GLN A 465 0.45 -5.28 23.06
C GLN A 465 0.90 -6.73 23.27
N LEU A 466 1.89 -7.19 22.50
CA LEU A 466 2.44 -8.53 22.68
C LEU A 466 3.10 -8.69 24.06
N ALA A 467 3.87 -7.69 24.51
CA ALA A 467 4.48 -7.69 25.83
C ALA A 467 3.42 -7.81 26.95
N TYR A 468 2.32 -7.06 26.85
CA TYR A 468 1.20 -7.18 27.81
C TYR A 468 0.57 -8.58 27.80
N GLN A 469 0.36 -9.18 26.62
CA GLN A 469 -0.18 -10.54 26.53
C GLN A 469 0.74 -11.59 27.17
N GLU A 470 2.06 -11.47 26.98
CA GLU A 470 3.01 -12.37 27.62
C GLU A 470 3.07 -12.15 29.14
N GLN A 471 2.92 -10.90 29.60
CA GLN A 471 2.80 -10.61 31.03
C GLN A 471 1.55 -11.28 31.64
N GLU A 472 0.38 -11.15 31.01
CA GLU A 472 -0.84 -11.83 31.47
C GLU A 472 -0.68 -13.36 31.51
N ARG A 473 -0.01 -13.94 30.50
CA ARG A 473 0.30 -15.38 30.49
C ARG A 473 1.22 -15.78 31.63
N LEU A 474 2.23 -14.97 31.93
CA LEU A 474 3.15 -15.21 33.04
C LEU A 474 2.44 -15.09 34.38
N GLU A 475 1.59 -14.09 34.58
CA GLU A 475 0.78 -13.92 35.78
C GLU A 475 -0.20 -15.09 35.96
N LYS A 476 -0.86 -15.53 34.88
CA LYS A 476 -1.71 -16.72 34.91
C LYS A 476 -0.90 -17.97 35.27
N TYR A 477 0.27 -18.16 34.66
CA TYR A 477 1.16 -19.28 34.99
C TYR A 477 1.54 -19.26 36.48
N HIS A 478 1.96 -18.10 37.01
CA HIS A 478 2.28 -17.96 38.43
C HIS A 478 1.07 -18.25 39.31
N SER A 479 -0.12 -17.72 38.97
CA SER A 479 -1.35 -18.01 39.71
C SER A 479 -1.68 -19.49 39.70
N LEU A 480 -1.51 -20.19 38.57
CA LEU A 480 -1.74 -21.63 38.48
C LEU A 480 -0.74 -22.38 39.35
N LYS A 481 0.55 -22.02 39.27
CA LYS A 481 1.61 -22.62 40.09
C LYS A 481 1.38 -22.42 41.59
N THR A 482 0.90 -21.25 42.02
CA THR A 482 0.61 -21.00 43.44
C THR A 482 -0.66 -21.67 43.92
N LYS A 483 -1.64 -21.91 43.03
CA LYS A 483 -2.91 -22.56 43.40
C LYS A 483 -2.83 -24.09 43.35
N VAL A 484 -1.87 -24.64 42.59
CA VAL A 484 -1.57 -26.08 42.53
C VAL A 484 -0.39 -26.36 43.45
N ILE A 485 -0.66 -26.44 44.75
CA ILE A 485 0.37 -26.72 45.77
C ILE A 485 0.51 -28.24 45.97
N ASP A 486 -0.56 -28.98 45.69
CA ASP A 486 -0.66 -30.44 45.84
C ASP A 486 -1.69 -31.03 44.86
N GLU A 487 -1.80 -32.36 44.82
CA GLU A 487 -2.72 -33.07 43.92
C GLU A 487 -4.19 -32.71 44.21
N GLN A 488 -4.55 -32.47 45.47
CA GLN A 488 -5.92 -32.21 45.90
C GLN A 488 -6.40 -30.81 45.49
N SER A 489 -5.50 -29.82 45.51
CA SER A 489 -5.75 -28.45 45.03
C SER A 489 -5.79 -28.38 43.50
N LEU A 490 -4.97 -29.17 42.79
CA LEU A 490 -5.08 -29.35 41.34
C LEU A 490 -6.43 -29.94 40.95
N GLN A 491 -6.83 -31.02 41.62
CA GLN A 491 -8.14 -31.65 41.44
C GLN A 491 -9.25 -30.61 41.68
N SER A 492 -9.24 -29.92 42.82
CA SER A 492 -10.23 -28.89 43.16
C SER A 492 -10.30 -27.75 42.12
N MET A 493 -9.17 -27.34 41.53
CA MET A 493 -9.14 -26.33 40.48
C MET A 493 -9.72 -26.82 39.16
N ILE A 494 -9.43 -28.07 38.78
CA ILE A 494 -10.07 -28.74 37.62
C ILE A 494 -11.57 -28.81 37.87
N TYR A 495 -11.99 -29.15 39.10
CA TYR A 495 -13.39 -29.20 39.50
C TYR A 495 -14.08 -27.82 39.50
N GLN A 496 -13.40 -26.73 39.84
CA GLN A 496 -13.99 -25.37 39.81
C GLN A 496 -14.06 -24.76 38.39
N ASN A 497 -13.11 -25.07 37.52
CA ASN A 497 -13.08 -24.56 36.14
C ASN A 497 -14.12 -25.23 35.23
N ILE A 498 -14.66 -26.36 35.65
CA ILE A 498 -15.75 -27.06 34.98
C ILE A 498 -17.01 -26.65 35.75
N ARG A 499 -17.96 -25.97 35.08
CA ARG A 499 -19.26 -25.70 35.70
C ARG A 499 -20.00 -27.02 35.88
N TYR A 500 -19.86 -27.63 37.07
CA TYR A 500 -20.71 -28.73 37.46
C TYR A 500 -22.11 -28.19 37.75
N THR A 501 -23.07 -28.50 36.90
CA THR A 501 -24.45 -28.65 37.35
C THR A 501 -24.53 -30.00 38.07
N VAL A 502 -23.98 -30.08 39.28
CA VAL A 502 -24.19 -31.24 40.15
C VAL A 502 -25.54 -31.05 40.85
N PRO A 503 -26.49 -31.98 40.67
CA PRO A 503 -27.84 -31.84 41.23
C PRO A 503 -27.84 -31.71 42.77
N PHE A 504 -26.87 -32.30 43.45
CA PHE A 504 -26.85 -32.45 44.91
C PHE A 504 -26.45 -31.21 45.72
N LEU A 505 -25.92 -30.14 45.09
CA LEU A 505 -25.55 -28.91 45.80
C LEU A 505 -26.58 -27.79 45.65
N SER A 506 -27.59 -27.97 44.80
CA SER A 506 -28.75 -27.07 44.75
C SER A 506 -29.84 -27.62 45.67
N THR A 507 -30.52 -26.74 46.40
CA THR A 507 -31.57 -27.04 47.40
C THR A 507 -32.86 -27.67 46.84
N ASN A 508 -32.80 -28.33 45.68
CA ASN A 508 -33.94 -28.70 44.84
C ASN A 508 -34.00 -30.20 44.49
N TYR A 509 -33.65 -31.07 45.45
CA TYR A 509 -33.78 -32.53 45.27
C TYR A 509 -35.21 -32.94 44.86
N ASP A 510 -36.23 -32.23 45.35
CA ASP A 510 -37.64 -32.45 45.02
C ASP A 510 -37.96 -32.26 43.53
N ASN A 511 -37.19 -31.43 42.80
CA ASN A 511 -37.44 -31.20 41.38
C ASN A 511 -37.03 -32.40 40.52
N LEU A 512 -36.02 -33.17 40.94
CA LEU A 512 -35.55 -34.37 40.22
C LEU A 512 -36.58 -35.51 40.24
N TYR A 513 -37.55 -35.47 41.16
CA TYR A 513 -38.66 -36.42 41.23
C TYR A 513 -39.88 -35.99 40.41
N LYS A 514 -39.86 -34.85 39.72
CA LYS A 514 -40.93 -34.47 38.79
C LYS A 514 -40.87 -35.35 37.54
N GLU A 515 -42.03 -35.75 37.01
CA GLU A 515 -42.09 -36.69 35.87
C GLU A 515 -41.40 -36.17 34.61
N ASP A 516 -41.37 -34.84 34.40
CA ASP A 516 -40.77 -34.20 33.23
C ASP A 516 -39.42 -33.50 33.52
N TYR A 517 -38.67 -33.97 34.52
CA TYR A 517 -37.38 -33.35 34.86
C TYR A 517 -36.28 -33.69 33.84
N ASP A 518 -35.80 -32.66 33.15
CA ASP A 518 -34.67 -32.71 32.21
C ASP A 518 -33.77 -31.48 32.42
N GLU A 519 -32.53 -31.70 32.83
CA GLU A 519 -31.57 -30.62 33.11
C GLU A 519 -30.25 -30.81 32.34
N LYS A 520 -29.61 -29.69 31.99
CA LYS A 520 -28.29 -29.69 31.35
C LYS A 520 -27.22 -30.31 32.26
N PHE A 521 -26.56 -31.34 31.75
CA PHE A 521 -25.45 -32.01 32.37
C PHE A 521 -24.11 -31.59 31.74
N SER A 522 -23.10 -31.30 32.57
CA SER A 522 -21.72 -31.07 32.13
C SER A 522 -20.76 -31.52 33.23
N SER A 523 -20.12 -32.68 33.06
CA SER A 523 -19.24 -33.26 34.07
C SER A 523 -18.08 -34.03 33.42
N ILE A 524 -16.95 -34.11 34.13
CA ILE A 524 -15.99 -35.19 33.89
C ILE A 524 -16.65 -36.50 34.32
N ILE A 525 -16.57 -37.51 33.47
CA ILE A 525 -17.06 -38.86 33.73
C ILE A 525 -15.96 -39.89 33.53
N HIS A 526 -16.07 -41.01 34.25
CA HIS A 526 -15.25 -42.19 34.01
C HIS A 526 -16.14 -43.37 33.65
N ILE A 527 -16.10 -43.77 32.38
CA ILE A 527 -16.82 -44.95 31.88
C ILE A 527 -16.01 -46.18 32.28
N THR A 528 -16.60 -47.07 33.08
CA THR A 528 -15.95 -48.29 33.56
C THR A 528 -16.34 -49.52 32.77
N ASP A 529 -17.55 -49.55 32.24
CA ASP A 529 -18.13 -50.69 31.53
C ASP A 529 -19.25 -50.26 30.59
N SER A 530 -19.81 -51.18 29.81
CA SER A 530 -20.98 -50.93 28.96
C SER A 530 -21.89 -52.15 28.87
N LYS A 531 -23.21 -51.93 28.92
CA LYS A 531 -24.23 -52.98 28.86
C LYS A 531 -25.43 -52.48 28.05
N ASP A 532 -25.92 -53.30 27.12
CA ASP A 532 -27.12 -53.03 26.31
C ASP A 532 -27.11 -51.62 25.66
N ASP A 533 -25.98 -51.25 25.04
CA ASP A 533 -25.71 -49.95 24.39
C ASP A 533 -25.69 -48.72 25.33
N HIS A 534 -25.70 -48.95 26.64
CA HIS A 534 -25.48 -47.95 27.67
C HIS A 534 -24.08 -48.05 28.28
N ALA A 535 -23.44 -46.92 28.54
CA ALA A 535 -22.17 -46.88 29.25
C ALA A 535 -22.37 -46.67 30.76
N ILE A 536 -21.73 -47.51 31.57
CA ILE A 536 -21.75 -47.40 33.03
C ILE A 536 -20.66 -46.43 33.47
N ILE A 537 -21.07 -45.34 34.11
CA ILE A 537 -20.21 -44.29 34.63
C ILE A 537 -20.02 -44.53 36.12
N SER A 538 -18.77 -44.54 36.56
CA SER A 538 -18.39 -44.72 37.97
C SER A 538 -18.03 -43.42 38.69
N PHE A 539 -17.73 -42.36 37.92
CA PHE A 539 -17.33 -41.05 38.43
C PHE A 539 -18.17 -39.95 37.77
N PRO A 540 -18.67 -38.94 38.51
CA PRO A 540 -18.51 -38.69 39.95
C PRO A 540 -19.24 -39.67 40.88
N TYR A 541 -20.25 -40.37 40.36
CA TYR A 541 -20.98 -41.45 41.03
C TYR A 541 -21.59 -42.38 39.96
N GLU A 542 -22.29 -43.42 40.38
CA GLU A 542 -22.92 -44.40 39.48
C GLU A 542 -24.02 -43.74 38.63
N MET A 543 -23.81 -43.72 37.32
CA MET A 543 -24.76 -43.15 36.34
C MET A 543 -24.73 -43.98 35.06
N HIS A 544 -25.80 -43.93 34.28
CA HIS A 544 -25.84 -44.59 32.97
C HIS A 544 -25.91 -43.55 31.86
N LEU A 545 -24.98 -43.64 30.91
CA LEU A 545 -25.05 -42.88 29.68
C LEU A 545 -25.85 -43.69 28.65
N LEU A 546 -27.01 -43.16 28.27
CA LEU A 546 -27.82 -43.70 27.20
C LEU A 546 -27.18 -43.39 25.84
N ASP A 547 -27.32 -44.33 24.90
CA ASP A 547 -26.77 -44.25 23.55
C ASP A 547 -25.28 -43.87 23.55
N LYS A 548 -24.44 -44.76 24.10
CA LYS A 548 -23.01 -44.47 24.31
C LYS A 548 -22.26 -44.15 23.01
N GLY A 549 -22.79 -44.59 21.86
CA GLY A 549 -22.13 -44.51 20.56
C GLY A 549 -20.76 -45.20 20.57
N ASP A 550 -19.75 -44.51 20.03
CA ASP A 550 -18.38 -45.02 19.93
C ASP A 550 -17.56 -44.85 21.22
N LEU A 551 -18.17 -44.36 22.32
CA LEU A 551 -17.46 -44.21 23.58
C LEU A 551 -17.10 -45.57 24.17
N VAL A 552 -15.85 -45.67 24.63
CA VAL A 552 -15.25 -46.87 25.27
C VAL A 552 -14.85 -46.53 26.70
N LYS A 553 -14.28 -47.50 27.43
CA LYS A 553 -13.78 -47.31 28.80
C LYS A 553 -12.73 -46.19 28.85
N GLY A 554 -12.92 -45.21 29.73
CA GLY A 554 -12.00 -44.07 29.83
C GLY A 554 -12.60 -42.83 30.50
N TRP A 555 -11.78 -41.77 30.59
CA TRP A 555 -12.15 -40.47 31.14
C TRP A 555 -12.60 -39.51 30.05
N TYR A 556 -13.75 -38.86 30.24
CA TYR A 556 -14.33 -37.94 29.26
C TYR A 556 -14.90 -36.69 29.93
N LEU A 557 -14.85 -35.54 29.24
CA LEU A 557 -15.71 -34.39 29.57
C LEU A 557 -17.01 -34.52 28.77
N LEU A 558 -18.11 -34.84 29.45
CA LEU A 558 -19.39 -35.09 28.81
C LEU A 558 -20.36 -33.93 29.03
N LYS A 559 -21.00 -33.48 27.95
CA LYS A 559 -22.07 -32.46 27.96
C LYS A 559 -23.33 -33.04 27.35
N GLY A 560 -24.44 -32.89 28.05
CA GLY A 560 -25.69 -33.54 27.69
C GLY A 560 -26.83 -33.07 28.56
N HIS A 561 -27.77 -33.98 28.75
CA HIS A 561 -28.96 -33.79 29.57
C HIS A 561 -29.07 -34.95 30.55
N GLN A 562 -29.61 -34.70 31.75
CA GLN A 562 -29.77 -35.71 32.79
C GLN A 562 -31.21 -35.79 33.27
N LYS A 563 -31.62 -37.01 33.64
CA LYS A 563 -32.88 -37.30 34.32
C LYS A 563 -32.68 -38.45 35.32
N ILE A 564 -33.57 -38.58 36.29
CA ILE A 564 -33.54 -39.72 37.23
C ILE A 564 -34.42 -40.86 36.69
N ASP A 565 -33.87 -42.07 36.66
CA ASP A 565 -34.65 -43.30 36.52
C ASP A 565 -35.11 -43.79 37.89
N LYS A 566 -36.40 -43.67 38.16
CA LYS A 566 -37.02 -44.08 39.44
C LYS A 566 -37.18 -45.59 39.57
N THR A 567 -37.03 -46.34 38.48
CA THR A 567 -37.27 -47.78 38.44
C THR A 567 -36.00 -48.60 38.66
N THR A 568 -34.86 -48.06 38.26
CA THR A 568 -33.56 -48.70 38.43
C THR A 568 -32.81 -48.07 39.60
N LEU A 569 -32.38 -48.91 40.54
CA LEU A 569 -31.60 -48.49 41.71
C LEU A 569 -30.14 -48.87 41.55
N ASP A 570 -29.25 -48.01 42.02
CA ASP A 570 -27.82 -48.25 42.10
C ASP A 570 -27.48 -49.25 43.22
N SER A 571 -26.19 -49.59 43.33
CA SER A 571 -25.64 -50.48 44.35
C SER A 571 -25.90 -50.03 45.81
N LYS A 572 -26.37 -48.79 46.03
CA LYS A 572 -26.70 -48.20 47.33
C LYS A 572 -28.21 -48.01 47.53
N GLY A 573 -29.04 -48.49 46.58
CA GLY A 573 -30.49 -48.39 46.65
C GLY A 573 -31.05 -47.02 46.26
N LEU A 574 -30.28 -46.19 45.55
CA LEU A 574 -30.71 -44.87 45.07
C LEU A 574 -31.09 -44.92 43.58
N PRO A 575 -32.10 -44.16 43.13
CA PRO A 575 -32.44 -44.03 41.72
C PRO A 575 -31.23 -43.64 40.85
N ILE A 576 -31.02 -44.35 39.73
CA ILE A 576 -29.89 -44.08 38.83
C ILE A 576 -30.12 -42.80 38.03
N THR A 577 -29.07 -41.99 37.88
CA THR A 577 -29.10 -40.87 36.92
C THR A 577 -28.84 -41.38 35.50
N LEU A 578 -29.76 -41.11 34.59
CA LEU A 578 -29.60 -41.34 33.16
C LEU A 578 -29.12 -40.06 32.50
N VAL A 579 -28.04 -40.18 31.73
CA VAL A 579 -27.46 -39.08 30.96
C VAL A 579 -27.66 -39.38 29.48
N THR A 580 -28.08 -38.38 28.71
CA THR A 580 -28.16 -38.46 27.24
C THR A 580 -27.21 -37.46 26.63
N LEU A 581 -26.51 -37.87 25.58
CA LEU A 581 -25.78 -36.93 24.73
C LEU A 581 -26.79 -36.10 23.96
N LYS A 582 -26.57 -34.78 23.89
CA LYS A 582 -27.34 -33.97 22.94
C LYS A 582 -26.83 -34.28 21.54
N CYS A 583 -27.72 -34.77 20.65
CA CYS A 583 -27.44 -34.84 19.21
C CYS A 583 -26.90 -33.50 18.71
N ARG A 584 -25.80 -33.55 17.93
CA ARG A 584 -25.39 -32.43 17.08
C ARG A 584 -26.58 -32.05 16.20
N ILE A 585 -27.03 -30.81 16.32
CA ILE A 585 -27.72 -30.13 15.22
C ILE A 585 -26.67 -29.20 14.63
N ASN A 586 -26.25 -29.56 13.42
CA ASN A 586 -25.32 -28.90 12.47
C ASN A 586 -23.90 -28.61 12.97
#